data_AF-A0A2U9CPM8-F1
#
_entry.id   AF-A0A2U9CPM8-F1
#
_cell.length_a   1.000
_cell.length_b   1.000
_cell.length_c   1.000
_cell.angle_alpha   90.00
_cell.angle_beta   90.00
_cell.angle_gamma   90.00
#
_symmetry.space_group_name_H-M   'P 1'
#
loop_
_entity.id
_entity.type
_entity.pdbx_description
1 polymer ?
#
loop_
_entity_poly.entity_id
_entity_poly.type
_entity_poly.pdbx_seq_one_letter_code
_entity_poly.pdbx_strand_id
1 'polypeptide(L)'
;MAAKGNKETIVSKLGFKSSSAASKAEAELEKVRKENAHLRKKIDELAKRHIKPPDSDKSKLLERILSLETLRERNNQQLLVKEQELETMRQQLSARGGEVIASLQTQLEQRRKDVEQRDTLFQSLSQETENLKNKLATVSARCQSMETQVTSGQVPPADVALLHDQLRDALEKNQQWLMYDQQREAYVQSVLARTLELEQQLAQAKQQQQHTKQAAGSDGDGASPEKEAQLKSHYDQLLSGMQKELESQKDQVARSHQELNMQREQTLKAQTELQSQREQVAELQEEMLALQRRQEDKCRELKEAKAQLQAERFSSRHAVCEERKVTSEREDRMRVDIENMDVRLEEERKRSAELLMQVNMLQKSLLNQTEERGRIAALEQQIQLSAKDFEDEKIDRQSMQHQLHKVLKELRKARDQIAKLESAKPPNARFSEPSSYNNFERLTIDDTASPSKVSSLLDESFLECPKCRASYPTSRHRELLAHIDYCFA
;
A
#
# COMPACT_ATOMS: atom_id res chain seq x y z
N MET A 1 -66.02 -33.36 -18.50
CA MET A 1 -66.51 -34.70 -18.89
C MET A 1 -65.32 -35.59 -19.20
N ALA A 2 -65.21 -36.71 -18.45
CA ALA A 2 -64.47 -37.95 -18.68
C ALA A 2 -63.01 -37.95 -19.22
N ALA A 3 -62.08 -38.42 -18.37
CA ALA A 3 -61.09 -39.46 -18.73
C ALA A 3 -60.38 -39.99 -17.47
N LYS A 4 -61.13 -40.75 -16.64
CA LYS A 4 -60.58 -41.73 -15.70
C LYS A 4 -60.28 -42.99 -16.52
N GLY A 5 -59.03 -43.46 -16.51
CA GLY A 5 -58.69 -44.76 -17.10
C GLY A 5 -57.36 -44.75 -17.83
N ASN A 6 -56.26 -44.81 -17.08
CA ASN A 6 -54.94 -45.18 -17.61
C ASN A 6 -54.02 -45.83 -16.54
N LYS A 7 -54.60 -46.50 -15.54
CA LYS A 7 -53.82 -47.16 -14.46
C LYS A 7 -53.89 -48.69 -14.44
N GLU A 8 -54.55 -49.33 -15.39
CA GLU A 8 -54.72 -50.80 -15.36
C GLU A 8 -54.11 -51.55 -16.56
N THR A 9 -53.52 -50.87 -17.54
CA THR A 9 -53.06 -51.51 -18.79
C THR A 9 -51.55 -51.77 -18.87
N ILE A 10 -50.79 -51.52 -17.79
CA ILE A 10 -49.31 -51.71 -17.77
C ILE A 10 -48.88 -52.88 -16.84
N VAL A 11 -49.78 -53.44 -16.03
CA VAL A 11 -49.42 -54.54 -15.10
C VAL A 11 -49.47 -55.93 -15.73
N SER A 12 -50.06 -56.08 -16.92
CA SER A 12 -50.26 -57.40 -17.56
C SER A 12 -49.17 -57.81 -18.57
N LYS A 13 -48.06 -57.06 -18.70
CA LYS A 13 -46.99 -57.34 -19.69
C LYS A 13 -45.60 -57.66 -19.12
N LEU A 14 -45.45 -57.80 -17.79
CA LEU A 14 -44.20 -58.23 -17.15
C LEU A 14 -44.46 -59.47 -16.28
N GLY A 15 -44.60 -60.63 -16.93
CA GLY A 15 -44.99 -61.90 -16.34
C GLY A 15 -44.14 -62.37 -15.15
N PHE A 16 -44.56 -62.02 -13.95
CA PHE A 16 -44.15 -62.67 -12.71
C PHE A 16 -45.26 -63.62 -12.22
N LYS A 17 -45.30 -64.83 -12.79
CA LYS A 17 -45.94 -65.98 -12.14
C LYS A 17 -45.02 -66.43 -11.01
N SER A 18 -45.34 -66.10 -9.76
CA SER A 18 -44.52 -66.53 -8.61
C SER A 18 -45.38 -67.07 -7.48
N SER A 19 -46.16 -68.11 -7.74
CA SER A 19 -46.93 -68.83 -6.72
C SER A 19 -46.13 -69.90 -5.96
N SER A 20 -44.90 -70.22 -6.38
CA SER A 20 -43.99 -71.14 -5.65
C SER A 20 -42.86 -70.43 -4.89
N ALA A 21 -42.49 -69.21 -5.27
CA ALA A 21 -41.48 -68.43 -4.53
C ALA A 21 -42.06 -67.74 -3.29
N ALA A 22 -43.34 -67.38 -3.31
CA ALA A 22 -44.02 -66.76 -2.16
C ALA A 22 -44.07 -67.72 -0.96
N SER A 23 -44.51 -68.97 -1.15
CA SER A 23 -44.56 -69.99 -0.09
C SER A 23 -43.16 -70.32 0.47
N LYS A 24 -42.13 -70.36 -0.38
CA LYS A 24 -40.75 -70.61 0.04
C LYS A 24 -40.14 -69.42 0.79
N ALA A 25 -40.43 -68.19 0.34
CA ALA A 25 -40.05 -66.96 1.03
C ALA A 25 -40.80 -66.78 2.36
N GLU A 26 -42.05 -67.23 2.45
CA GLU A 26 -42.86 -67.19 3.66
C GLU A 26 -42.39 -68.21 4.70
N ALA A 27 -41.97 -69.40 4.26
CA ALA A 27 -41.32 -70.39 5.13
C ALA A 27 -39.93 -69.94 5.63
N GLU A 28 -39.13 -69.31 4.77
CA GLU A 28 -37.85 -68.69 5.17
C GLU A 28 -38.08 -67.50 6.13
N LEU A 29 -39.09 -66.66 5.88
CA LEU A 29 -39.49 -65.60 6.82
C LEU A 29 -39.90 -66.16 8.18
N GLU A 30 -40.64 -67.26 8.20
CA GLU A 30 -41.06 -67.88 9.45
C GLU A 30 -39.90 -68.55 10.20
N LYS A 31 -38.92 -69.09 9.46
CA LYS A 31 -37.66 -69.56 10.02
C LYS A 31 -36.84 -68.41 10.60
N VAL A 32 -36.70 -67.29 9.88
CA VAL A 32 -36.03 -66.08 10.36
C VAL A 32 -36.74 -65.48 11.57
N ARG A 33 -38.08 -65.55 11.64
CA ARG A 33 -38.84 -65.13 12.82
C ARG A 33 -38.57 -66.04 14.03
N LYS A 34 -38.53 -67.36 13.85
CA LYS A 34 -38.19 -68.32 14.90
C LYS A 34 -36.74 -68.17 15.36
N GLU A 35 -35.81 -67.94 14.44
CA GLU A 35 -34.41 -67.64 14.75
C GLU A 35 -34.28 -66.31 15.48
N ASN A 36 -34.99 -65.25 15.06
CA ASN A 36 -35.04 -63.99 15.80
C ASN A 36 -35.64 -64.16 17.20
N ALA A 37 -36.70 -64.94 17.35
CA ALA A 37 -37.29 -65.22 18.66
C ALA A 37 -36.35 -66.03 19.55
N HIS A 38 -35.60 -66.97 18.97
CA HIS A 38 -34.58 -67.75 19.68
C HIS A 38 -33.37 -66.91 20.06
N LEU A 39 -32.90 -66.03 19.16
CA LEU A 39 -31.84 -65.06 19.43
C LEU A 39 -32.26 -64.06 20.50
N ARG A 40 -33.51 -63.57 20.48
CA ARG A 40 -34.08 -62.74 21.55
C ARG A 40 -34.11 -63.48 22.88
N LYS A 41 -34.55 -64.74 22.91
CA LYS A 41 -34.47 -65.59 24.12
C LYS A 41 -33.05 -65.80 24.61
N LYS A 42 -32.08 -66.03 23.71
CA LYS A 42 -30.66 -66.15 24.05
C LYS A 42 -30.09 -64.84 24.57
N ILE A 43 -30.47 -63.70 24.00
CA ILE A 43 -30.09 -62.37 24.50
C ILE A 43 -30.68 -62.15 25.90
N ASP A 44 -31.95 -62.51 26.12
CA ASP A 44 -32.59 -62.44 27.44
C ASP A 44 -31.95 -63.41 28.45
N GLU A 45 -31.55 -64.61 28.03
CA GLU A 45 -30.82 -65.56 28.88
C GLU A 45 -29.39 -65.08 29.18
N LEU A 46 -28.70 -64.45 28.22
CA LEU A 46 -27.41 -63.82 28.44
C LEU A 46 -27.52 -62.61 29.36
N ALA A 47 -28.56 -61.79 29.21
CA ALA A 47 -28.87 -60.68 30.10
C ALA A 47 -29.20 -61.15 31.53
N LYS A 48 -29.89 -62.29 31.68
CA LYS A 48 -30.19 -62.90 32.98
C LYS A 48 -28.98 -63.61 33.61
N ARG A 49 -28.06 -64.18 32.82
CA ARG A 49 -26.81 -64.81 33.29
C ARG A 49 -25.68 -63.80 33.54
N HIS A 50 -25.84 -62.55 33.11
CA HIS A 50 -24.95 -61.44 33.45
C HIS A 50 -25.68 -60.41 34.33
N ILE A 51 -25.94 -60.82 35.57
CA ILE A 51 -26.10 -59.89 36.69
C ILE A 51 -24.98 -60.20 37.69
N LYS A 52 -23.75 -59.89 37.32
CA LYS A 52 -23.01 -59.03 38.24
C LYS A 52 -23.45 -57.62 37.84
N PRO A 53 -23.93 -56.77 38.78
CA PRO A 53 -24.00 -55.35 38.47
C PRO A 53 -22.62 -54.97 37.91
N PRO A 54 -22.53 -54.12 36.87
CA PRO A 54 -21.23 -53.59 36.50
C PRO A 54 -20.55 -53.18 37.80
N ASP A 55 -19.33 -53.65 38.03
CA ASP A 55 -18.50 -53.17 39.14
C ASP A 55 -18.75 -51.66 39.22
N SER A 56 -19.04 -51.11 40.41
CA SER A 56 -19.54 -49.71 40.51
C SER A 56 -18.67 -48.75 39.68
N ASP A 57 -17.39 -49.09 39.56
CA ASP A 57 -16.35 -48.39 38.84
C ASP A 57 -16.51 -48.49 37.31
N LYS A 58 -16.96 -49.63 36.76
CA LYS A 58 -17.32 -49.76 35.34
C LYS A 58 -18.54 -48.92 34.98
N SER A 59 -19.55 -48.85 35.85
CA SER A 59 -20.73 -47.98 35.62
C SER A 59 -20.34 -46.51 35.64
N LYS A 60 -19.57 -46.09 36.65
CA LYS A 60 -19.03 -44.72 36.74
C LYS A 60 -18.13 -44.36 35.56
N LEU A 61 -17.32 -45.31 35.08
CA LEU A 61 -16.49 -45.11 33.90
C LEU A 61 -17.32 -44.88 32.64
N LEU A 62 -18.40 -45.66 32.43
CA LEU A 62 -19.30 -45.48 31.30
C LEU A 62 -20.03 -44.13 31.35
N GLU A 63 -20.53 -43.73 32.52
CA GLU A 63 -21.11 -42.39 32.71
C GLU A 63 -20.10 -41.28 32.44
N ARG A 64 -18.85 -41.45 32.88
CA ARG A 64 -17.78 -40.50 32.60
C ARG A 64 -17.47 -40.42 31.10
N ILE A 65 -17.38 -41.55 30.41
CA ILE A 65 -17.18 -41.61 28.96
C ILE A 65 -18.31 -40.88 28.23
N LEU A 66 -19.57 -41.18 28.56
CA LEU A 66 -20.73 -40.51 27.96
C LEU A 66 -20.73 -38.99 28.21
N SER A 67 -20.38 -38.56 29.42
CA SER A 67 -20.27 -37.13 29.75
C SER A 67 -19.18 -36.42 28.95
N LEU A 68 -18.04 -37.09 28.76
CA LEU A 68 -16.90 -36.57 27.99
C LEU A 68 -17.20 -36.57 26.49
N GLU A 69 -17.87 -37.58 25.96
CA GLU A 69 -18.33 -37.62 24.56
C GLU A 69 -19.34 -36.52 24.28
N THR A 70 -20.29 -36.30 25.19
CA THR A 70 -21.27 -35.20 25.07
C THR A 70 -20.58 -33.83 25.10
N LEU A 71 -19.59 -33.65 25.99
CA LEU A 71 -18.83 -32.41 26.06
C LEU A 71 -17.97 -32.20 24.80
N ARG A 72 -17.32 -33.25 24.31
CA ARG A 72 -16.55 -33.24 23.07
C ARG A 72 -17.43 -32.84 21.88
N GLU A 73 -18.62 -33.42 21.78
CA GLU A 73 -19.56 -33.13 20.71
C GLU A 73 -20.04 -31.66 20.78
N ARG A 74 -20.37 -31.15 21.97
CA ARG A 74 -20.71 -29.73 22.15
C ARG A 74 -19.54 -28.80 21.78
N ASN A 75 -18.32 -29.14 22.20
CA ASN A 75 -17.13 -28.35 21.87
C ASN A 75 -16.87 -28.35 20.36
N ASN A 76 -17.03 -29.49 19.68
CA ASN A 76 -16.91 -29.58 18.23
C ASN A 76 -17.98 -28.75 17.50
N GLN A 77 -19.23 -28.77 17.97
CA GLN A 77 -20.29 -27.94 17.39
C GLN A 77 -20.00 -26.44 17.59
N GLN A 78 -19.50 -26.04 18.75
CA GLN A 78 -19.07 -24.66 18.99
C GLN A 78 -17.90 -24.25 18.10
N LEU A 79 -16.91 -25.13 17.91
CA LEU A 79 -15.79 -24.88 16.99
C LEU A 79 -16.29 -24.71 15.55
N LEU A 80 -17.22 -25.55 15.09
CA LEU A 80 -17.79 -25.44 13.75
C LEU A 80 -18.51 -24.10 13.54
N VAL A 81 -19.29 -23.64 14.52
CA VAL A 81 -19.94 -22.31 14.47
C VAL A 81 -18.90 -21.20 14.42
N LYS A 82 -17.84 -21.29 15.25
CA LYS A 82 -16.74 -20.31 15.25
C LYS A 82 -15.96 -20.30 13.94
N GLU A 83 -15.76 -21.46 13.31
CA GLU A 83 -15.15 -21.57 11.99
C GLU A 83 -16.01 -20.89 10.91
N GLN A 84 -17.33 -21.08 10.95
CA GLN A 84 -18.26 -20.39 10.05
C GLN A 84 -18.26 -18.87 10.27
N GLU A 85 -18.27 -18.41 11.52
CA GLU A 85 -18.15 -16.99 11.86
C GLU A 85 -16.84 -16.41 11.30
N LEU A 86 -15.70 -17.08 11.50
CA LEU A 86 -14.41 -16.66 10.96
C LEU A 86 -14.44 -16.58 9.42
N GLU A 87 -15.07 -17.55 8.77
CA GLU A 87 -15.17 -17.56 7.31
C GLU A 87 -16.03 -16.40 6.78
N THR A 88 -17.15 -16.08 7.46
CA THR A 88 -17.96 -14.90 7.09
C THR A 88 -17.18 -13.60 7.27
N MET A 89 -16.39 -13.47 8.35
CA MET A 89 -15.55 -12.29 8.59
C MET A 89 -14.44 -12.16 7.53
N ARG A 90 -13.83 -13.27 7.11
CA ARG A 90 -12.85 -13.28 6.00
C ARG A 90 -13.48 -12.82 4.69
N GLN A 91 -14.66 -13.32 4.36
CA GLN A 91 -15.39 -12.91 3.15
C GLN A 91 -15.73 -11.42 3.18
N GLN A 92 -16.19 -10.89 4.31
CA GLN A 92 -16.47 -9.47 4.47
C GLN A 92 -15.21 -8.61 4.34
N LEU A 93 -14.10 -9.03 4.95
CA LEU A 93 -12.81 -8.33 4.81
C LEU A 93 -12.31 -8.36 3.36
N SER A 94 -12.47 -9.49 2.67
CA SER A 94 -12.11 -9.61 1.26
C SER A 94 -12.99 -8.73 0.38
N ALA A 95 -14.31 -8.67 0.63
CA ALA A 95 -15.24 -7.83 -0.11
C ALA A 95 -14.94 -6.34 0.10
N ARG A 96 -14.80 -5.89 1.35
CA ARG A 96 -14.42 -4.51 1.69
C ARG A 96 -13.04 -4.14 1.13
N GLY A 97 -12.07 -5.06 1.21
CA GLY A 97 -10.76 -4.89 0.61
C GLY A 97 -10.85 -4.70 -0.91
N GLY A 98 -11.69 -5.50 -1.59
CA GLY A 98 -11.95 -5.38 -3.01
C GLY A 98 -12.59 -4.04 -3.40
N GLU A 99 -13.58 -3.56 -2.63
CA GLU A 99 -14.21 -2.26 -2.86
C GLU A 99 -13.22 -1.09 -2.71
N VAL A 100 -12.38 -1.13 -1.67
CA VAL A 100 -11.33 -0.11 -1.46
C VAL A 100 -10.33 -0.14 -2.60
N ILE A 101 -9.88 -1.32 -3.03
CA ILE A 101 -8.96 -1.46 -4.17
C ILE A 101 -9.58 -0.91 -5.46
N ALA A 102 -10.84 -1.23 -5.75
CA ALA A 102 -11.55 -0.74 -6.94
C ALA A 102 -11.74 0.78 -6.92
N SER A 103 -12.05 1.35 -5.75
CA SER A 103 -12.16 2.80 -5.55
C SER A 103 -10.81 3.50 -5.79
N LEU A 104 -9.73 2.97 -5.20
CA LEU A 104 -8.38 3.51 -5.39
C LEU A 104 -7.91 3.40 -6.85
N GLN A 105 -8.20 2.28 -7.52
CA GLN A 105 -7.92 2.12 -8.95
C GLN A 105 -8.66 3.15 -9.80
N THR A 106 -9.94 3.39 -9.51
CA THR A 106 -10.74 4.42 -10.20
C THR A 106 -10.17 5.81 -9.96
N GLN A 107 -9.76 6.11 -8.73
CA GLN A 107 -9.15 7.40 -8.37
C GLN A 107 -7.81 7.61 -9.07
N LEU A 108 -6.98 6.58 -9.18
CA LEU A 108 -5.70 6.64 -9.92
C LEU A 108 -5.92 6.86 -11.42
N GLU A 109 -6.91 6.19 -12.02
CA GLU A 109 -7.24 6.37 -13.43
C GLU A 109 -7.77 7.78 -13.70
N GLN A 110 -8.60 8.33 -12.80
CA GLN A 110 -9.04 9.71 -12.88
C GLN A 110 -7.87 10.69 -12.77
N ARG A 111 -6.97 10.49 -11.80
CA ARG A 111 -5.77 11.33 -11.65
C ARG A 111 -4.88 11.30 -12.88
N ARG A 112 -4.75 10.13 -13.55
CA ARG A 112 -4.00 10.01 -14.80
C ARG A 112 -4.64 10.85 -15.90
N LYS A 113 -5.96 10.74 -16.09
CA LYS A 113 -6.69 11.55 -17.08
C LYS A 113 -6.59 13.05 -16.80
N ASP A 114 -6.67 13.45 -15.53
CA ASP A 114 -6.51 14.86 -15.14
C ASP A 114 -5.10 15.39 -15.51
N VAL A 115 -4.06 14.58 -15.32
CA VAL A 115 -2.69 14.94 -15.71
C VAL A 115 -2.56 15.04 -17.23
N GLU A 116 -3.09 14.09 -17.99
CA GLU A 116 -3.10 14.15 -19.47
C GLU A 116 -3.83 15.40 -19.99
N GLN A 117 -4.97 15.76 -19.38
CA GLN A 117 -5.68 17.00 -19.72
C GLN A 117 -4.87 18.25 -19.38
N ARG A 118 -4.16 18.27 -18.24
CA ARG A 118 -3.28 19.39 -17.90
C ARG A 118 -2.09 19.50 -18.84
N ASP A 119 -1.51 18.39 -19.25
CA ASP A 119 -0.38 18.37 -20.19
C ASP A 119 -0.78 18.87 -21.57
N THR A 120 -1.97 18.49 -22.07
CA THR A 120 -2.51 19.02 -23.34
C THR A 120 -2.78 20.52 -23.27
N LEU A 121 -3.35 21.02 -22.18
CA LEU A 121 -3.51 22.47 -21.95
C LEU A 121 -2.16 23.20 -21.88
N PHE A 122 -1.17 22.61 -21.21
CA PHE A 122 0.18 23.18 -21.12
C PHE A 122 0.85 23.26 -22.50
N GLN A 123 0.72 22.24 -23.34
CA GLN A 123 1.22 22.25 -24.71
C GLN A 123 0.57 23.36 -25.54
N SER A 124 -0.76 23.53 -25.44
CA SER A 124 -1.48 24.60 -26.15
C SER A 124 -1.01 25.99 -25.70
N LEU A 125 -0.92 26.22 -24.38
CA LEU A 125 -0.45 27.49 -23.83
C LEU A 125 1.01 27.79 -24.20
N SER A 126 1.86 26.76 -24.22
CA SER A 126 3.25 26.90 -24.66
C SER A 126 3.32 27.31 -26.13
N GLN A 127 2.50 26.69 -26.99
CA GLN A 127 2.44 27.05 -28.41
C GLN A 127 1.93 28.49 -28.61
N GLU A 128 0.89 28.90 -27.88
CA GLU A 128 0.39 30.28 -27.91
C GLU A 128 1.45 31.28 -27.44
N THR A 129 2.17 30.96 -26.38
CA THR A 129 3.26 31.80 -25.85
C THR A 129 4.36 31.98 -26.90
N GLU A 130 4.74 30.91 -27.59
CA GLU A 130 5.76 30.97 -28.64
C GLU A 130 5.26 31.76 -29.86
N ASN A 131 4.00 31.58 -30.25
CA ASN A 131 3.38 32.39 -31.30
C ASN A 131 3.38 33.89 -30.96
N LEU A 132 3.08 34.24 -29.70
CA LEU A 132 3.12 35.63 -29.23
C LEU A 132 4.54 36.18 -29.20
N LYS A 133 5.54 35.42 -28.77
CA LYS A 133 6.95 35.82 -28.88
C LYS A 133 7.35 36.12 -30.32
N ASN A 134 6.97 35.26 -31.27
CA ASN A 134 7.27 35.47 -32.69
C ASN A 134 6.60 36.74 -33.25
N LYS A 135 5.34 37.00 -32.87
CA LYS A 135 4.66 38.26 -33.22
C LYS A 135 5.35 39.47 -32.61
N LEU A 136 5.72 39.39 -31.33
CA LEU A 136 6.44 40.47 -30.64
C LEU A 136 7.80 40.75 -31.27
N ALA A 137 8.56 39.71 -31.63
CA ALA A 137 9.83 39.85 -32.32
C ALA A 137 9.65 40.54 -33.68
N THR A 138 8.60 40.18 -34.41
CA THR A 138 8.25 40.81 -35.70
C THR A 138 7.92 42.30 -35.53
N VAL A 139 7.09 42.64 -34.54
CA VAL A 139 6.75 44.05 -34.23
C VAL A 139 7.99 44.82 -33.77
N SER A 140 8.81 44.21 -32.92
CA SER A 140 10.06 44.82 -32.43
C SER A 140 11.03 45.11 -33.57
N ALA A 141 11.21 44.18 -34.50
CA ALA A 141 12.04 44.38 -35.70
C ALA A 141 11.48 45.52 -36.59
N ARG A 142 10.15 45.62 -36.73
CA ARG A 142 9.52 46.73 -37.47
C ARG A 142 9.74 48.07 -36.78
N CYS A 143 9.58 48.14 -35.46
CA CYS A 143 9.85 49.35 -34.68
C CYS A 143 11.31 49.79 -34.82
N GLN A 144 12.26 48.85 -34.67
CA GLN A 144 13.69 49.12 -34.86
C GLN A 144 13.98 49.63 -36.28
N SER A 145 13.35 49.07 -37.31
CA SER A 145 13.50 49.55 -38.69
C SER A 145 13.03 50.99 -38.86
N MET A 146 11.85 51.35 -38.32
CA MET A 146 11.37 52.73 -38.35
C MET A 146 12.28 53.68 -37.55
N GLU A 147 12.78 53.24 -36.40
CA GLU A 147 13.69 54.03 -35.57
C GLU A 147 15.05 54.23 -36.27
N THR A 148 15.56 53.23 -36.98
CA THR A 148 16.75 53.37 -37.83
C THR A 148 16.52 54.31 -39.00
N GLN A 149 15.34 54.33 -39.63
CA GLN A 149 15.01 55.32 -40.67
C GLN A 149 15.03 56.76 -40.13
N VAL A 150 14.54 56.97 -38.90
CA VAL A 150 14.55 58.29 -38.24
C VAL A 150 15.96 58.69 -37.83
N THR A 151 16.77 57.76 -37.33
CA THR A 151 18.13 58.04 -36.83
C THR A 151 19.21 58.07 -37.92
N SER A 152 19.01 57.40 -39.06
CA SER A 152 19.94 57.40 -40.19
C SER A 152 19.89 58.68 -41.04
N GLY A 153 19.22 59.74 -40.57
CA GLY A 153 19.20 61.03 -41.26
C GLY A 153 18.49 61.02 -42.60
N GLN A 154 17.57 60.06 -42.84
CA GLN A 154 16.62 60.24 -43.93
C GLN A 154 15.70 61.39 -43.53
N VAL A 155 15.94 62.51 -44.22
CA VAL A 155 15.14 63.73 -44.17
C VAL A 155 13.66 63.34 -44.08
N PRO A 156 12.86 63.97 -43.19
CA PRO A 156 11.40 63.80 -43.25
C PRO A 156 10.97 63.87 -44.72
N PRO A 157 10.01 63.03 -45.17
CA PRO A 157 9.63 62.96 -46.57
C PRO A 157 9.61 64.37 -47.14
N ALA A 158 10.27 64.64 -48.27
CA ALA A 158 10.54 66.03 -48.72
C ALA A 158 9.30 66.93 -48.61
N ASP A 159 8.12 66.35 -48.83
CA ASP A 159 6.80 66.93 -48.62
C ASP A 159 6.54 67.45 -47.18
N VAL A 160 6.89 66.69 -46.14
CA VAL A 160 6.76 67.08 -44.72
C VAL A 160 7.70 68.22 -44.37
N ALA A 161 8.95 68.21 -44.86
CA ALA A 161 9.88 69.31 -44.65
C ALA A 161 9.37 70.60 -45.33
N LEU A 162 8.90 70.47 -46.57
CA LEU A 162 8.37 71.57 -47.37
C LEU A 162 7.07 72.14 -46.77
N LEU A 163 6.19 71.30 -46.22
CA LEU A 163 5.02 71.73 -45.45
C LEU A 163 5.42 72.47 -44.17
N HIS A 164 6.47 72.02 -43.49
CA HIS A 164 6.94 72.66 -42.26
C HIS A 164 7.53 74.04 -42.53
N ASP A 165 8.20 74.23 -43.67
CA ASP A 165 8.71 75.52 -44.13
C ASP A 165 7.59 76.44 -44.60
N GLN A 166 6.62 75.94 -45.37
CA GLN A 166 5.43 76.69 -45.76
C GLN A 166 4.63 77.19 -44.54
N LEU A 167 4.51 76.36 -43.50
CA LEU A 167 3.84 76.75 -42.26
C LEU A 167 4.61 77.87 -41.54
N ARG A 168 5.94 77.78 -41.46
CA ARG A 168 6.78 78.84 -40.90
C ARG A 168 6.59 80.16 -41.64
N ASP A 169 6.65 80.10 -42.96
CA ASP A 169 6.52 81.27 -43.85
C ASP A 169 5.13 81.92 -43.73
N ALA A 170 4.08 81.09 -43.63
CA ALA A 170 2.71 81.55 -43.41
C ALA A 170 2.53 82.22 -42.03
N LEU A 171 3.15 81.66 -40.98
CA LEU A 171 3.11 82.25 -39.64
C LEU A 171 3.84 83.60 -39.57
N GLU A 172 5.00 83.71 -40.23
CA GLU A 172 5.76 84.96 -40.29
C GLU A 172 4.98 86.05 -41.05
N LYS A 173 4.38 85.71 -42.20
CA LYS A 173 3.51 86.63 -42.95
C LYS A 173 2.28 87.05 -42.14
N ASN A 174 1.65 86.13 -41.41
CA ASN A 174 0.53 86.47 -40.52
C ASN A 174 0.94 87.47 -39.43
N GLN A 175 2.14 87.31 -38.86
CA GLN A 175 2.66 88.25 -37.87
C GLN A 175 2.90 89.64 -38.48
N GLN A 176 3.45 89.71 -39.70
CA GLN A 176 3.64 90.97 -40.41
C GLN A 176 2.29 91.66 -40.72
N TRP A 177 1.28 90.90 -41.15
CA TRP A 177 -0.07 91.43 -41.39
C TRP A 177 -0.71 91.99 -40.12
N LEU A 178 -0.54 91.32 -38.98
CA LEU A 178 -1.04 91.79 -37.71
C LEU A 178 -0.41 93.14 -37.31
N MET A 179 0.90 93.28 -37.49
CA MET A 179 1.60 94.54 -37.22
C MET A 179 1.14 95.67 -38.14
N TYR A 180 0.94 95.37 -39.43
CA TYR A 180 0.41 96.34 -40.40
C TYR A 180 -1.02 96.77 -40.04
N ASP A 181 -1.87 95.83 -39.65
CA ASP A 181 -3.26 96.11 -39.26
C ASP A 181 -3.31 97.02 -38.02
N GLN A 182 -2.52 96.73 -36.99
CA GLN A 182 -2.38 97.58 -35.81
C GLN A 182 -1.90 98.99 -36.15
N GLN A 183 -0.93 99.11 -37.06
CA GLN A 183 -0.44 100.43 -37.51
C GLN A 183 -1.54 101.19 -38.28
N ARG A 184 -2.29 100.49 -39.14
CA ARG A 184 -3.41 101.08 -39.88
C ARG A 184 -4.50 101.56 -38.92
N GLU A 185 -4.85 100.76 -37.92
CA GLU A 185 -5.83 101.12 -36.90
C GLU A 185 -5.39 102.36 -36.10
N ALA A 186 -4.13 102.40 -35.65
CA ALA A 186 -3.59 103.56 -34.94
C ALA A 186 -3.62 104.83 -35.81
N TYR A 187 -3.27 104.72 -37.09
CA TYR A 187 -3.36 105.84 -38.03
C TYR A 187 -4.80 106.32 -38.20
N VAL A 188 -5.75 105.41 -38.44
CA VAL A 188 -7.18 105.76 -38.56
C VAL A 188 -7.71 106.43 -37.29
N GLN A 189 -7.36 105.90 -36.11
CA GLN A 189 -7.72 106.51 -34.83
C GLN A 189 -7.15 107.94 -34.70
N SER A 190 -5.91 108.18 -35.14
CA SER A 190 -5.31 109.52 -35.11
C SER A 190 -6.02 110.50 -36.06
N VAL A 191 -6.43 110.04 -37.25
CA VAL A 191 -7.21 110.83 -38.21
C VAL A 191 -8.59 111.16 -37.65
N LEU A 192 -9.27 110.19 -37.02
CA LEU A 192 -10.56 110.42 -36.37
C LEU A 192 -10.43 111.43 -35.22
N ALA A 193 -9.42 111.29 -34.37
CA ALA A 193 -9.17 112.25 -33.28
C ALA A 193 -8.94 113.66 -33.82
N ARG A 194 -8.12 113.80 -34.87
CA ARG A 194 -7.89 115.10 -35.51
C ARG A 194 -9.15 115.67 -36.15
N THR A 195 -9.99 114.82 -36.75
CA THR A 195 -11.25 115.24 -37.35
C THR A 195 -12.20 115.77 -36.27
N LEU A 196 -12.31 115.09 -35.12
CA LEU A 196 -13.11 115.55 -33.98
C LEU A 196 -12.60 116.87 -33.39
N GLU A 197 -11.28 117.05 -33.27
CA GLU A 197 -10.68 118.33 -32.85
C GLU A 197 -11.08 119.47 -33.80
N LEU A 198 -10.96 119.22 -35.12
CA LEU A 198 -11.32 120.21 -36.14
C LEU A 198 -12.82 120.50 -36.13
N GLU A 199 -13.68 119.49 -35.96
CA GLU A 199 -15.13 119.67 -35.83
C GLU A 199 -15.48 120.52 -34.61
N GLN A 200 -14.80 120.32 -33.47
CA GLN A 200 -14.98 121.13 -32.28
C GLN A 200 -14.54 122.58 -32.50
N GLN A 201 -13.39 122.79 -33.15
CA GLN A 201 -12.93 124.13 -33.53
C GLN A 201 -13.91 124.82 -34.49
N LEU A 202 -14.48 124.07 -35.44
CA LEU A 202 -15.46 124.57 -36.41
C LEU A 202 -16.80 124.88 -35.73
N ALA A 203 -17.23 124.09 -34.76
CA ALA A 203 -18.40 124.38 -33.94
C ALA A 203 -18.23 125.66 -33.11
N GLN A 204 -17.05 125.86 -32.50
CA GLN A 204 -16.68 127.10 -31.80
C GLN A 204 -16.64 128.30 -32.75
N ALA A 205 -16.05 128.13 -33.93
CA ALA A 205 -16.02 129.16 -34.98
C ALA A 205 -17.43 129.50 -35.49
N LYS A 206 -18.32 128.51 -35.67
CA LYS A 206 -19.73 128.73 -36.03
C LYS A 206 -20.51 129.50 -34.97
N GLN A 207 -20.22 129.27 -33.69
CA GLN A 207 -20.78 130.05 -32.59
C GLN A 207 -20.32 131.52 -32.63
N GLN A 208 -19.07 131.77 -33.04
CA GLN A 208 -18.53 133.11 -33.29
C GLN A 208 -19.09 133.75 -34.58
N GLN A 209 -19.43 132.94 -35.59
CA GLN A 209 -19.92 133.40 -36.90
C GLN A 209 -21.43 133.71 -36.93
N GLN A 210 -22.23 133.20 -35.98
CA GLN A 210 -23.62 133.61 -35.78
C GLN A 210 -23.79 135.10 -35.38
N HIS A 211 -22.71 135.80 -35.02
CA HIS A 211 -22.70 137.25 -34.77
C HIS A 211 -22.45 138.14 -36.01
N THR A 212 -22.19 137.58 -37.20
CA THR A 212 -21.82 138.40 -38.38
C THR A 212 -22.58 137.97 -39.65
N LYS A 213 -23.65 138.73 -39.94
CA LYS A 213 -24.36 138.99 -41.22
C LYS A 213 -23.95 138.16 -42.46
N GLN A 214 -24.90 137.47 -43.11
CA GLN A 214 -25.76 137.98 -44.21
C GLN A 214 -25.00 138.69 -45.36
N ALA A 215 -24.92 138.05 -46.54
CA ALA A 215 -25.36 138.58 -47.85
C ALA A 215 -24.90 137.72 -49.04
N ALA A 216 -25.88 137.36 -49.90
CA ALA A 216 -25.91 137.19 -51.37
C ALA A 216 -24.72 136.54 -52.14
N GLY A 217 -24.86 135.71 -53.17
CA GLY A 217 -25.98 135.35 -54.05
C GLY A 217 -25.49 135.24 -55.52
N SER A 218 -26.13 134.35 -56.33
CA SER A 218 -26.25 134.38 -57.83
C SER A 218 -24.98 134.05 -58.68
N ASP A 219 -24.99 133.45 -59.88
CA ASP A 219 -25.93 132.74 -60.79
C ASP A 219 -25.11 132.17 -61.98
N GLY A 220 -25.68 131.15 -62.67
CA GLY A 220 -25.58 130.87 -64.13
C GLY A 220 -24.22 130.53 -64.78
N ASP A 221 -24.11 129.94 -65.96
CA ASP A 221 -25.02 129.32 -66.94
C ASP A 221 -24.14 128.64 -68.03
N GLY A 222 -24.72 127.65 -68.74
CA GLY A 222 -24.52 127.34 -70.16
C GLY A 222 -23.16 126.86 -70.71
N ALA A 223 -23.12 125.64 -71.29
CA ALA A 223 -22.07 125.21 -72.21
C ALA A 223 -22.59 124.43 -73.43
N SER A 224 -21.98 124.75 -74.59
CA SER A 224 -22.31 124.47 -75.99
C SER A 224 -22.15 122.99 -76.46
N PRO A 225 -22.98 122.51 -77.42
CA PRO A 225 -23.16 121.08 -77.75
C PRO A 225 -21.99 120.35 -78.45
N GLU A 226 -20.93 121.04 -78.86
CA GLU A 226 -19.82 120.41 -79.63
C GLU A 226 -18.67 119.91 -78.74
N LYS A 227 -18.40 120.61 -77.63
CA LYS A 227 -17.56 120.10 -76.52
C LYS A 227 -18.24 118.93 -75.81
N GLU A 228 -19.57 118.92 -75.80
CA GLU A 228 -20.38 117.86 -75.22
C GLU A 228 -20.18 116.51 -75.91
N ALA A 229 -19.96 116.47 -77.23
CA ALA A 229 -19.75 115.23 -77.99
C ALA A 229 -18.37 114.59 -77.77
N GLN A 230 -17.28 115.38 -77.76
CA GLN A 230 -15.94 114.89 -77.43
C GLN A 230 -15.83 114.50 -75.96
N LEU A 231 -16.48 115.26 -75.08
CA LEU A 231 -16.57 114.96 -73.66
C LEU A 231 -17.39 113.68 -73.42
N LYS A 232 -18.51 113.48 -74.15
CA LYS A 232 -19.27 112.22 -74.16
C LYS A 232 -18.41 111.04 -74.60
N SER A 233 -17.68 111.14 -75.70
CA SER A 233 -16.79 110.06 -76.15
C SER A 233 -15.69 109.71 -75.14
N HIS A 234 -15.10 110.72 -74.48
CA HIS A 234 -14.09 110.50 -73.43
C HIS A 234 -14.72 109.83 -72.19
N TYR A 235 -15.92 110.26 -71.78
CA TYR A 235 -16.65 109.64 -70.68
C TYR A 235 -17.10 108.22 -71.02
N ASP A 236 -17.55 107.94 -72.25
CA ASP A 236 -17.95 106.61 -72.69
C ASP A 236 -16.75 105.64 -72.68
N GLN A 237 -15.57 106.12 -73.07
CA GLN A 237 -14.33 105.32 -73.03
C GLN A 237 -13.89 105.04 -71.59
N LEU A 238 -14.02 106.02 -70.68
CA LEU A 238 -13.74 105.84 -69.25
C LEU A 238 -14.75 104.86 -68.61
N LEU A 239 -16.04 105.01 -68.91
CA LEU A 239 -17.10 104.11 -68.44
C LEU A 239 -16.89 102.68 -68.94
N SER A 240 -16.50 102.51 -70.21
CA SER A 240 -16.17 101.18 -70.78
C SER A 240 -14.95 100.56 -70.10
N GLY A 241 -13.92 101.35 -69.80
CA GLY A 241 -12.75 100.92 -69.02
C GLY A 241 -13.13 100.45 -67.62
N MET A 242 -13.86 101.29 -66.87
CA MET A 242 -14.36 100.95 -65.54
C MET A 242 -15.28 99.72 -65.56
N GLN A 243 -16.09 99.54 -66.60
CA GLN A 243 -16.94 98.36 -66.75
C GLN A 243 -16.13 97.08 -66.97
N LYS A 244 -15.07 97.12 -67.80
CA LYS A 244 -14.16 95.97 -67.99
C LYS A 244 -13.40 95.64 -66.72
N GLU A 245 -12.93 96.65 -66.00
CA GLU A 245 -12.21 96.48 -64.74
C GLU A 245 -13.11 95.88 -63.65
N LEU A 246 -14.36 96.36 -63.56
CA LEU A 246 -15.37 95.80 -62.67
C LEU A 246 -15.68 94.33 -63.02
N GLU A 247 -15.80 94.00 -64.30
CA GLU A 247 -16.06 92.61 -64.73
C GLU A 247 -14.86 91.70 -64.42
N SER A 248 -13.61 92.16 -64.66
CA SER A 248 -12.41 91.41 -64.26
C SER A 248 -12.33 91.22 -62.74
N GLN A 249 -12.73 92.23 -61.96
CA GLN A 249 -12.78 92.12 -60.51
C GLN A 249 -13.84 91.10 -60.06
N LYS A 250 -15.02 91.08 -60.68
CA LYS A 250 -16.05 90.06 -60.41
C LYS A 250 -15.54 88.66 -60.71
N ASP A 251 -14.87 88.45 -61.85
CA ASP A 251 -14.30 87.16 -62.22
C ASP A 251 -13.18 86.73 -61.26
N GLN A 252 -12.39 87.67 -60.76
CA GLN A 252 -11.37 87.39 -59.76
C GLN A 252 -12.00 87.03 -58.40
N VAL A 253 -13.01 87.76 -57.95
CA VAL A 253 -13.77 87.45 -56.73
C VAL A 253 -14.45 86.08 -56.84
N ALA A 254 -15.03 85.74 -57.99
CA ALA A 254 -15.65 84.44 -58.22
C ALA A 254 -14.64 83.29 -58.11
N ARG A 255 -13.45 83.44 -58.71
CA ARG A 255 -12.36 82.44 -58.61
C ARG A 255 -11.86 82.28 -57.18
N SER A 256 -11.56 83.39 -56.49
CA SER A 256 -11.12 83.34 -55.08
C SER A 256 -12.20 82.76 -54.17
N HIS A 257 -13.48 83.03 -54.44
CA HIS A 257 -14.58 82.42 -53.69
C HIS A 257 -14.64 80.89 -53.90
N GLN A 258 -14.45 80.42 -55.12
CA GLN A 258 -14.41 78.99 -55.42
C GLN A 258 -13.22 78.29 -54.75
N GLU A 259 -12.04 78.89 -54.79
CA GLU A 259 -10.84 78.39 -54.11
C GLU A 259 -11.03 78.32 -52.59
N LEU A 260 -11.60 79.36 -51.98
CA LEU A 260 -11.94 79.37 -50.55
C LEU A 260 -12.95 78.28 -50.19
N ASN A 261 -13.96 78.04 -51.03
CA ASN A 261 -14.92 76.96 -50.79
C ASN A 261 -14.25 75.58 -50.87
N MET A 262 -13.35 75.37 -51.84
CA MET A 262 -12.59 74.12 -51.94
C MET A 262 -11.68 73.91 -50.73
N GLN A 263 -10.98 74.94 -50.27
CA GLN A 263 -10.15 74.89 -49.06
C GLN A 263 -10.98 74.59 -47.80
N ARG A 264 -12.17 75.20 -47.67
CA ARG A 264 -13.10 74.91 -46.57
C ARG A 264 -13.52 73.44 -46.57
N GLU A 265 -13.88 72.89 -47.72
CA GLU A 265 -14.28 71.49 -47.83
C GLU A 265 -13.13 70.53 -47.48
N GLN A 266 -11.92 70.81 -47.96
CA GLN A 266 -10.71 70.03 -47.63
C GLN A 266 -10.40 70.09 -46.13
N THR A 267 -10.51 71.27 -45.51
CA THR A 267 -10.29 71.45 -44.07
C THR A 267 -11.31 70.67 -43.26
N LEU A 268 -12.59 70.65 -43.69
CA LEU A 268 -13.65 69.89 -43.04
C LEU A 268 -13.39 68.39 -43.12
N LYS A 269 -12.96 67.89 -44.28
CA LYS A 269 -12.55 66.49 -44.47
C LYS A 269 -11.40 66.10 -43.54
N ALA A 270 -10.33 66.90 -43.52
CA ALA A 270 -9.19 66.67 -42.62
C ALA A 270 -9.60 66.70 -41.14
N GLN A 271 -10.53 67.57 -40.76
CA GLN A 271 -11.05 67.64 -39.40
C GLN A 271 -11.84 66.38 -39.02
N THR A 272 -12.68 65.85 -39.91
CA THR A 272 -13.41 64.60 -39.67
C THR A 272 -12.49 63.39 -39.57
N GLU A 273 -11.45 63.32 -40.41
CA GLU A 273 -10.46 62.24 -40.36
C GLU A 273 -9.64 62.28 -39.06
N LEU A 274 -9.20 63.47 -38.66
CA LEU A 274 -8.49 63.66 -37.40
C LEU A 274 -9.36 63.31 -36.19
N GLN A 275 -10.66 63.56 -36.25
CA GLN A 275 -11.60 63.15 -35.20
C GLN A 275 -11.77 61.63 -35.14
N SER A 276 -11.89 60.95 -36.29
CA SER A 276 -11.92 59.48 -36.35
C SER A 276 -10.63 58.85 -35.80
N GLN A 277 -9.46 59.43 -36.13
CA GLN A 277 -8.19 58.96 -35.58
C GLN A 277 -8.10 59.15 -34.06
N ARG A 278 -8.63 60.26 -33.52
CA ARG A 278 -8.70 60.49 -32.07
C ARG A 278 -9.56 59.44 -31.36
N GLU A 279 -10.70 59.09 -31.94
CA GLU A 279 -11.59 58.05 -31.42
C GLU A 279 -10.89 56.68 -31.42
N GLN A 280 -10.21 56.30 -32.52
CA GLN A 280 -9.44 55.06 -32.59
C GLN A 280 -8.31 55.00 -31.56
N VAL A 281 -7.61 56.11 -31.32
CA VAL A 281 -6.57 56.18 -30.28
C VAL A 281 -7.17 56.00 -28.88
N ALA A 282 -8.34 56.58 -28.61
CA ALA A 282 -9.02 56.42 -27.34
C ALA A 282 -9.45 54.95 -27.11
N GLU A 283 -10.03 54.30 -28.14
CA GLU A 283 -10.39 52.88 -28.08
C GLU A 283 -9.18 51.99 -27.81
N LEU A 284 -8.07 52.19 -28.54
CA LEU A 284 -6.84 51.44 -28.34
C LEU A 284 -6.22 51.68 -26.94
N GLN A 285 -6.33 52.89 -26.40
CA GLN A 285 -5.89 53.19 -25.05
C GLN A 285 -6.72 52.42 -24.01
N GLU A 286 -8.04 52.34 -24.18
CA GLU A 286 -8.91 51.56 -23.31
C GLU A 286 -8.63 50.06 -23.40
N GLU A 287 -8.41 49.52 -24.60
CA GLU A 287 -8.02 48.13 -24.81
C GLU A 287 -6.68 47.80 -24.13
N MET A 288 -5.69 48.69 -24.27
CA MET A 288 -4.39 48.55 -23.60
C MET A 288 -4.54 48.50 -22.07
N LEU A 289 -5.36 49.39 -21.48
CA LEU A 289 -5.64 49.38 -20.05
C LEU A 289 -6.41 48.13 -19.60
N ALA A 290 -7.34 47.64 -20.42
CA ALA A 290 -8.06 46.40 -20.16
C ALA A 290 -7.12 45.17 -20.19
N LEU A 291 -6.21 45.12 -21.16
CA LEU A 291 -5.20 44.06 -21.25
C LEU A 291 -4.23 44.11 -20.08
N GLN A 292 -3.78 45.31 -19.68
CA GLN A 292 -2.91 45.47 -18.52
C GLN A 292 -3.57 44.95 -17.23
N ARG A 293 -4.84 45.32 -16.97
CA ARG A 293 -5.59 44.79 -15.81
C ARG A 293 -5.70 43.27 -15.84
N ARG A 294 -6.03 42.69 -17.00
CA ARG A 294 -6.08 41.22 -17.16
C ARG A 294 -4.73 40.55 -16.90
N GLN A 295 -3.63 41.18 -17.27
CA GLN A 295 -2.29 40.67 -16.97
C GLN A 295 -1.98 40.73 -15.47
N GLU A 296 -2.33 41.82 -14.80
CA GLU A 296 -2.18 41.97 -13.35
C GLU A 296 -3.00 40.93 -12.57
N ASP A 297 -4.25 40.67 -12.99
CA ASP A 297 -5.11 39.64 -12.41
C ASP A 297 -4.51 38.25 -12.61
N LYS A 298 -4.07 37.90 -13.83
CA LYS A 298 -3.36 36.63 -14.09
C LYS A 298 -2.08 36.50 -13.26
N CYS A 299 -1.34 37.59 -13.05
CA CYS A 299 -0.18 37.58 -12.16
C CYS A 299 -0.55 37.32 -10.70
N ARG A 300 -1.71 37.80 -10.24
CA ARG A 300 -2.23 37.54 -8.90
C ARG A 300 -2.66 36.08 -8.74
N GLU A 301 -3.46 35.58 -9.67
CA GLU A 301 -3.89 34.17 -9.71
C GLU A 301 -2.69 33.22 -9.72
N LEU A 302 -1.65 33.52 -10.50
CA LEU A 302 -0.43 32.72 -10.54
C LEU A 302 0.30 32.69 -9.18
N LYS A 303 0.35 33.82 -8.47
CA LYS A 303 0.94 33.89 -7.12
C LYS A 303 0.14 33.06 -6.12
N GLU A 304 -1.19 33.15 -6.18
CA GLU A 304 -2.10 32.38 -5.32
C GLU A 304 -1.98 30.88 -5.59
N ALA A 305 -2.01 30.46 -6.87
CA ALA A 305 -1.83 29.06 -7.27
C ALA A 305 -0.46 28.52 -6.84
N LYS A 306 0.60 29.33 -6.93
CA LYS A 306 1.93 28.96 -6.45
C LYS A 306 1.95 28.76 -4.93
N ALA A 307 1.29 29.65 -4.17
CA ALA A 307 1.19 29.54 -2.72
C ALA A 307 0.40 28.29 -2.30
N GLN A 308 -0.74 28.02 -2.97
CA GLN A 308 -1.54 26.81 -2.73
C GLN A 308 -0.74 25.54 -3.01
N LEU A 309 -0.06 25.46 -4.15
CA LEU A 309 0.77 24.30 -4.51
C LEU A 309 1.94 24.10 -3.53
N GLN A 310 2.51 25.17 -2.99
CA GLN A 310 3.53 25.08 -1.94
C GLN A 310 2.94 24.58 -0.61
N ALA A 311 1.75 25.04 -0.24
CA ALA A 311 1.04 24.57 0.95
C ALA A 311 0.64 23.09 0.83
N GLU A 312 0.12 22.66 -0.32
CA GLU A 312 -0.18 21.25 -0.60
C GLU A 312 1.08 20.38 -0.54
N ARG A 313 2.19 20.83 -1.14
CA ARG A 313 3.48 20.11 -1.04
C ARG A 313 3.98 19.99 0.39
N PHE A 314 3.75 20.99 1.24
CA PHE A 314 4.09 20.92 2.65
C PHE A 314 3.18 19.95 3.40
N SER A 315 1.87 20.05 3.19
CA SER A 315 0.87 19.16 3.79
C SER A 315 1.09 17.69 3.40
N SER A 316 1.32 17.40 2.12
CA SER A 316 1.60 16.04 1.64
C SER A 316 2.90 15.48 2.24
N ARG A 317 3.95 16.29 2.38
CA ARG A 317 5.19 15.85 3.06
C ARG A 317 4.94 15.54 4.53
N HIS A 318 4.12 16.35 5.21
CA HIS A 318 3.74 16.11 6.60
C HIS A 318 2.94 14.82 6.74
N ALA A 319 1.91 14.61 5.90
CA ALA A 319 1.10 13.41 5.90
C ALA A 319 1.94 12.14 5.70
N VAL A 320 2.84 12.12 4.72
CA VAL A 320 3.76 11.00 4.49
C VAL A 320 4.71 10.77 5.68
N CYS A 321 5.16 11.84 6.34
CA CYS A 321 6.01 11.72 7.53
C CYS A 321 5.24 11.09 8.70
N GLU A 322 4.00 11.53 8.94
CA GLU A 322 3.14 10.97 9.99
C GLU A 322 2.76 9.51 9.70
N GLU A 323 2.42 9.16 8.45
CA GLU A 323 2.18 7.77 8.07
C GLU A 323 3.41 6.89 8.35
N ARG A 324 4.61 7.35 7.99
CA ARG A 324 5.86 6.64 8.28
C ARG A 324 6.10 6.44 9.78
N LYS A 325 5.76 7.43 10.61
CA LYS A 325 5.87 7.30 12.08
C LYS A 325 4.89 6.24 12.58
N VAL A 326 3.63 6.30 12.18
CA VAL A 326 2.60 5.34 12.60
C VAL A 326 2.94 3.92 12.14
N THR A 327 3.47 3.75 10.92
CA THR A 327 3.92 2.44 10.45
C THR A 327 5.12 1.94 11.23
N SER A 328 6.11 2.80 11.51
CA SER A 328 7.28 2.44 12.33
C SER A 328 6.87 2.00 13.73
N GLU A 329 5.99 2.74 14.40
CA GLU A 329 5.49 2.36 15.72
C GLU A 329 4.73 1.04 15.70
N ARG A 330 3.99 0.74 14.61
CA ARG A 330 3.31 -0.55 14.44
C ARG A 330 4.30 -1.68 14.24
N GLU A 331 5.35 -1.47 13.44
CA GLU A 331 6.44 -2.43 13.24
C GLU A 331 7.16 -2.72 14.55
N ASP A 332 7.45 -1.70 15.36
CA ASP A 332 8.10 -1.87 16.66
C ASP A 332 7.22 -2.62 17.65
N ARG A 333 5.91 -2.35 17.69
CA ARG A 333 4.96 -3.16 18.48
C ARG A 333 4.97 -4.63 18.06
N MET A 334 4.91 -4.90 16.76
CA MET A 334 4.96 -6.28 16.25
C MET A 334 6.29 -6.96 16.56
N ARG A 335 7.41 -6.23 16.51
CA ARG A 335 8.73 -6.73 16.89
C ARG A 335 8.76 -7.18 18.35
N VAL A 336 8.26 -6.33 19.25
CA VAL A 336 8.17 -6.65 20.69
C VAL A 336 7.24 -7.85 20.94
N ASP A 337 6.12 -7.94 20.22
CA ASP A 337 5.21 -9.08 20.35
C ASP A 337 5.86 -10.40 19.91
N ILE A 338 6.65 -10.38 18.82
CA ILE A 338 7.41 -11.54 18.34
C ILE A 338 8.46 -11.95 19.39
N GLU A 339 9.25 -10.99 19.89
CA GLU A 339 10.26 -11.24 20.94
C GLU A 339 9.61 -11.86 22.19
N ASN A 340 8.45 -11.36 22.61
CA ASN A 340 7.69 -11.90 23.73
C ASN A 340 7.21 -13.33 23.47
N MET A 341 6.76 -13.64 22.24
CA MET A 341 6.36 -15.00 21.88
C MET A 341 7.54 -15.95 21.86
N ASP A 342 8.71 -15.52 21.39
CA ASP A 342 9.94 -16.32 21.40
C ASP A 342 10.39 -16.67 22.82
N VAL A 343 10.32 -15.70 23.75
CA VAL A 343 10.61 -15.95 25.17
C VAL A 343 9.67 -17.03 25.73
N ARG A 344 8.36 -16.92 25.48
CA ARG A 344 7.38 -17.92 25.94
C ARG A 344 7.62 -19.30 25.32
N LEU A 345 7.97 -19.34 24.04
CA LEU A 345 8.29 -20.58 23.36
C LEU A 345 9.50 -21.26 24.00
N GLU A 346 10.52 -20.48 24.34
CA GLU A 346 11.73 -21.01 24.97
C GLU A 346 11.47 -21.51 26.41
N GLU A 347 10.58 -20.84 27.15
CA GLU A 347 10.10 -21.35 28.44
C GLU A 347 9.36 -22.69 28.30
N GLU A 348 8.45 -22.82 27.33
CA GLU A 348 7.75 -24.07 27.06
C GLU A 348 8.70 -25.19 26.62
N ARG A 349 9.73 -24.87 25.83
CA ARG A 349 10.80 -25.83 25.49
C ARG A 349 11.54 -26.32 26.72
N LYS A 350 11.90 -25.43 27.66
CA LYS A 350 12.54 -25.80 28.92
C LYS A 350 11.63 -26.71 29.75
N ARG A 351 10.35 -26.34 29.92
CA ARG A 351 9.36 -27.19 30.63
C ARG A 351 9.22 -28.57 30.00
N SER A 352 9.17 -28.63 28.66
CA SER A 352 9.11 -29.89 27.91
C SER A 352 10.35 -30.75 28.14
N ALA A 353 11.55 -30.15 28.11
CA ALA A 353 12.79 -30.85 28.39
C ALA A 353 12.86 -31.41 29.83
N GLU A 354 12.38 -30.65 30.82
CA GLU A 354 12.27 -31.09 32.20
C GLU A 354 11.31 -32.26 32.36
N LEU A 355 10.13 -32.20 31.74
CA LEU A 355 9.16 -33.29 31.73
C LEU A 355 9.73 -34.55 31.06
N LEU A 356 10.42 -34.39 29.93
CA LEU A 356 11.08 -35.50 29.24
C LEU A 356 12.13 -36.17 30.14
N MET A 357 12.91 -35.37 30.88
CA MET A 357 13.87 -35.91 31.85
C MET A 357 13.17 -36.72 32.95
N GLN A 358 12.05 -36.23 33.49
CA GLN A 358 11.26 -36.97 34.48
C GLN A 358 10.69 -38.27 33.92
N VAL A 359 10.15 -38.26 32.70
CA VAL A 359 9.65 -39.48 32.03
C VAL A 359 10.77 -40.50 31.85
N ASN A 360 11.95 -40.08 31.42
CA ASN A 360 13.11 -40.96 31.28
C ASN A 360 13.55 -41.58 32.62
N MET A 361 13.53 -40.80 33.70
CA MET A 361 13.82 -41.31 35.05
C MET A 361 12.81 -42.38 35.48
N LEU A 362 11.51 -42.14 35.24
CA LEU A 362 10.45 -43.10 35.55
C LEU A 362 10.56 -44.37 34.71
N GLN A 363 10.82 -44.24 33.40
CA GLN A 363 11.04 -45.39 32.51
C GLN A 363 12.23 -46.25 32.97
N LYS A 364 13.34 -45.61 33.36
CA LYS A 364 14.51 -46.32 33.90
C LYS A 364 14.22 -47.01 35.22
N SER A 365 13.51 -46.34 36.13
CA SER A 365 13.09 -46.95 37.41
C SER A 365 12.17 -48.14 37.19
N LEU A 366 11.27 -48.07 36.23
CA LEU A 366 10.37 -49.17 35.88
C LEU A 366 11.16 -50.36 35.33
N LEU A 367 12.14 -50.12 34.45
CA LEU A 367 13.03 -51.17 33.93
C LEU A 367 13.77 -51.87 35.08
N ASN A 368 14.41 -51.10 35.97
CA ASN A 368 15.10 -51.65 37.13
C ASN A 368 14.15 -52.48 38.01
N GLN A 369 12.93 -52.01 38.25
CA GLN A 369 11.94 -52.76 39.03
C GLN A 369 11.56 -54.08 38.35
N THR A 370 11.47 -54.12 37.02
CA THR A 370 11.22 -55.38 36.29
C THR A 370 12.37 -56.36 36.39
N GLU A 371 13.62 -55.88 36.31
CA GLU A 371 14.82 -56.71 36.51
C GLU A 371 14.88 -57.27 37.93
N GLU A 372 14.59 -56.44 38.95
CA GLU A 372 14.53 -56.87 40.35
C GLU A 372 13.44 -57.92 40.59
N ARG A 373 12.23 -57.73 40.02
CA ARG A 373 11.17 -58.75 40.07
C ARG A 373 11.62 -60.07 39.42
N GLY A 374 12.36 -60.01 38.31
CA GLY A 374 12.94 -61.19 37.68
C GLY A 374 13.95 -61.92 38.57
N ARG A 375 14.83 -61.17 39.27
CA ARG A 375 15.78 -61.74 40.23
C ARG A 375 15.07 -62.38 41.42
N ILE A 376 14.04 -61.73 41.97
CA ILE A 376 13.23 -62.28 43.06
C ILE A 376 12.56 -63.60 42.63
N ALA A 377 11.93 -63.62 41.46
CA ALA A 377 11.29 -64.83 40.94
C ALA A 377 12.29 -65.99 40.75
N ALA A 378 13.51 -65.71 40.29
CA ALA A 378 14.57 -66.70 40.16
C ALA A 378 15.01 -67.25 41.53
N LEU A 379 15.18 -66.39 42.54
CA LEU A 379 15.50 -66.80 43.90
C LEU A 379 14.36 -67.62 44.54
N GLU A 380 13.10 -67.24 44.34
CA GLU A 380 11.94 -68.00 44.78
C GLU A 380 11.91 -69.40 44.17
N GLN A 381 12.19 -69.51 42.86
CA GLN A 381 12.30 -70.80 42.19
C GLN A 381 13.45 -71.65 42.77
N GLN A 382 14.60 -71.04 43.03
CA GLN A 382 15.74 -71.73 43.64
C GLN A 382 15.42 -72.25 45.05
N ILE A 383 14.73 -71.45 45.86
CA ILE A 383 14.26 -71.85 47.21
C ILE A 383 13.29 -73.02 47.10
N GLN A 384 12.35 -72.99 46.16
CA GLN A 384 11.40 -74.08 45.95
C GLN A 384 12.09 -75.39 45.53
N LEU A 385 13.06 -75.32 44.61
CA LEU A 385 13.85 -76.48 44.19
C LEU A 385 14.63 -77.06 45.37
N SER A 386 15.36 -76.21 46.12
CA SER A 386 16.10 -76.65 47.30
C SER A 386 15.20 -77.27 48.39
N ALA A 387 14.00 -76.71 48.60
CA ALA A 387 13.03 -77.27 49.54
C ALA A 387 12.51 -78.64 49.09
N LYS A 388 12.33 -78.83 47.77
CA LYS A 388 11.95 -80.12 47.20
C LYS A 388 13.07 -81.15 47.36
N ASP A 389 14.30 -80.79 46.99
CA ASP A 389 15.48 -81.65 47.14
C ASP A 389 15.65 -82.08 48.60
N PHE A 390 15.41 -81.18 49.55
CA PHE A 390 15.44 -81.50 50.98
C PHE A 390 14.36 -82.50 51.42
N GLU A 391 13.13 -82.40 50.90
CA GLU A 391 12.08 -83.39 51.18
C GLU A 391 12.38 -84.74 50.54
N ASP A 392 12.95 -84.75 49.33
CA ASP A 392 13.40 -85.97 48.65
C ASP A 392 14.52 -86.66 49.47
N GLU A 393 15.54 -85.92 49.92
CA GLU A 393 16.60 -86.43 50.81
C GLU A 393 16.04 -86.96 52.14
N LYS A 394 15.00 -86.31 52.69
CA LYS A 394 14.33 -86.76 53.91
C LYS A 394 13.59 -88.09 53.71
N ILE A 395 12.92 -88.26 52.57
CA ILE A 395 12.28 -89.53 52.18
C ILE A 395 13.34 -90.61 52.01
N ASP A 396 14.44 -90.32 51.31
CA ASP A 396 15.56 -91.25 51.13
C ASP A 396 16.18 -91.65 52.47
N ARG A 397 16.39 -90.69 53.37
CA ARG A 397 16.87 -90.96 54.73
C ARG A 397 15.91 -91.88 55.50
N GLN A 398 14.59 -91.63 55.43
CA GLN A 398 13.60 -92.50 56.07
C GLN A 398 13.59 -93.91 55.47
N SER A 399 13.71 -94.02 54.15
CA SER A 399 13.83 -95.29 53.42
C SER A 399 15.07 -96.06 53.88
N MET A 400 16.24 -95.41 53.93
CA MET A 400 17.49 -96.01 54.42
C MET A 400 17.41 -96.41 55.90
N GLN A 401 16.76 -95.61 56.75
CA GLN A 401 16.50 -95.97 58.14
C GLN A 401 15.60 -97.20 58.26
N HIS A 402 14.60 -97.33 57.40
CA HIS A 402 13.72 -98.49 57.35
C HIS A 402 14.49 -99.74 56.88
N GLN A 403 15.30 -99.62 55.83
CA GLN A 403 16.19 -100.69 55.37
C GLN A 403 17.16 -101.14 56.47
N LEU A 404 17.77 -100.20 57.19
CA LEU A 404 18.65 -100.50 58.32
C LEU A 404 17.93 -101.26 59.43
N HIS A 405 16.71 -100.84 59.81
CA HIS A 405 15.90 -101.57 60.80
C HIS A 405 15.58 -102.99 60.35
N LYS A 406 15.31 -103.18 59.05
CA LYS A 406 15.08 -104.51 58.46
C LYS A 406 16.32 -105.39 58.57
N VAL A 407 17.49 -104.86 58.20
CA VAL A 407 18.78 -105.58 58.33
C VAL A 407 19.06 -105.92 59.80
N LEU A 408 18.89 -104.98 60.73
CA LEU A 408 19.08 -105.22 62.17
C LEU A 408 18.13 -106.29 62.71
N LYS A 409 16.89 -106.35 62.22
CA LYS A 409 15.92 -107.39 62.58
C LYS A 409 16.34 -108.76 62.07
N GLU A 410 16.82 -108.85 60.82
CA GLU A 410 17.36 -110.10 60.27
C GLU A 410 18.64 -110.53 60.97
N LEU A 411 19.54 -109.59 61.31
CA LEU A 411 20.73 -109.87 62.14
C LEU A 411 20.35 -110.38 63.53
N ARG A 412 19.30 -109.83 64.16
CA ARG A 412 18.79 -110.33 65.43
C ARG A 412 18.22 -111.74 65.31
N LYS A 413 17.46 -112.03 64.24
CA LYS A 413 17.00 -113.40 63.95
C LYS A 413 18.15 -114.36 63.70
N ALA A 414 19.16 -113.95 62.93
CA ALA A 414 20.36 -114.75 62.68
C ALA A 414 21.12 -115.00 63.99
N ARG A 415 21.24 -113.99 64.85
CA ARG A 415 21.81 -114.13 66.19
C ARG A 415 20.99 -115.06 67.08
N ASP A 416 19.65 -114.99 67.05
CA ASP A 416 18.78 -115.89 67.81
C ASP A 416 18.85 -117.33 67.27
N GLN A 417 19.05 -117.50 65.96
CA GLN A 417 19.34 -118.80 65.35
C GLN A 417 20.71 -119.33 65.81
N ILE A 418 21.73 -118.47 65.86
CA ILE A 418 23.04 -118.81 66.44
C ILE A 418 22.88 -119.20 67.92
N ALA A 419 22.17 -118.41 68.72
CA ALA A 419 21.94 -118.70 70.14
C ALA A 419 21.15 -120.00 70.36
N LYS A 420 20.19 -120.32 69.47
CA LYS A 420 19.49 -121.62 69.48
C LYS A 420 20.42 -122.77 69.12
N LEU A 421 21.34 -122.57 68.18
CA LEU A 421 22.40 -123.54 67.84
C LEU A 421 23.43 -123.68 68.98
N GLU A 422 23.72 -122.62 69.72
CA GLU A 422 24.60 -122.61 70.89
C GLU A 422 23.96 -123.24 72.14
N SER A 423 22.63 -123.14 72.32
CA SER A 423 21.90 -123.74 73.46
C SER A 423 21.72 -125.26 73.40
N ALA A 424 22.18 -125.91 72.32
CA ALA A 424 22.05 -127.35 72.07
C ALA A 424 23.39 -128.12 72.14
N LYS A 425 24.34 -127.71 72.99
CA LYS A 425 25.52 -128.54 73.36
C LYS A 425 26.20 -128.08 74.67
N PRO A 426 26.55 -128.99 75.61
CA PRO A 426 27.32 -128.67 76.83
C PRO A 426 28.85 -128.76 76.59
N PRO A 427 29.68 -128.32 77.57
CA PRO A 427 30.89 -127.54 77.31
C PRO A 427 32.19 -128.37 77.32
N ASN A 428 33.16 -128.02 76.45
CA ASN A 428 34.57 -127.95 76.83
C ASN A 428 35.51 -127.50 75.69
N ALA A 429 36.65 -126.97 76.15
CA ALA A 429 37.99 -127.00 75.55
C ALA A 429 38.51 -125.73 74.85
N ARG A 430 39.32 -124.98 75.63
CA ARG A 430 40.78 -124.79 75.47
C ARG A 430 41.35 -124.05 74.25
N PHE A 431 42.16 -123.00 74.58
CA PHE A 431 43.38 -122.51 73.88
C PHE A 431 43.15 -121.88 72.47
N SER A 432 43.75 -120.78 71.99
CA SER A 432 44.97 -120.00 72.29
C SER A 432 44.86 -118.57 71.71
N GLU A 433 45.67 -117.61 72.21
CA GLU A 433 46.19 -116.43 71.46
C GLU A 433 47.01 -116.89 70.21
N PRO A 434 47.36 -116.06 69.16
CA PRO A 434 47.86 -114.68 69.30
C PRO A 434 47.72 -113.68 68.09
N SER A 435 48.03 -112.41 68.37
CA SER A 435 48.90 -111.45 67.64
C SER A 435 48.65 -110.99 66.17
N SER A 436 48.64 -109.65 66.03
CA SER A 436 49.36 -108.80 65.05
C SER A 436 49.11 -108.94 63.54
N TYR A 437 48.81 -107.82 62.86
CA TYR A 437 49.74 -107.12 61.97
C TYR A 437 49.12 -105.83 61.40
N ASN A 438 49.82 -104.71 61.57
CA ASN A 438 49.73 -103.57 60.65
C ASN A 438 50.32 -104.00 59.29
N ASN A 439 49.74 -103.61 58.16
CA ASN A 439 50.56 -102.99 57.13
C ASN A 439 49.79 -102.13 56.12
N PHE A 440 50.52 -101.11 55.71
CA PHE A 440 50.32 -100.12 54.66
C PHE A 440 50.42 -100.72 53.25
N GLU A 441 50.26 -99.80 52.28
CA GLU A 441 50.57 -99.82 50.84
C GLU A 441 49.38 -100.07 49.92
N ARG A 442 48.84 -99.02 49.29
CA ARG A 442 49.44 -98.19 48.20
C ARG A 442 49.52 -98.99 46.92
N LEU A 443 48.93 -98.43 45.86
CA LEU A 443 49.40 -98.33 44.48
C LEU A 443 48.19 -97.73 43.70
N THR A 444 48.15 -96.41 43.45
CA THR A 444 48.85 -95.62 42.41
C THR A 444 48.26 -95.75 41.00
N ILE A 445 48.46 -94.66 40.25
CA ILE A 445 48.46 -94.50 38.79
C ILE A 445 47.12 -93.99 38.21
N ASP A 446 47.07 -92.90 37.44
CA ASP A 446 47.96 -91.74 37.28
C ASP A 446 47.23 -90.71 36.42
N ASP A 447 47.67 -89.47 36.62
CA ASP A 447 47.85 -88.39 35.65
C ASP A 447 47.00 -88.31 34.37
N THR A 448 46.40 -87.13 34.22
CA THR A 448 46.86 -86.28 33.11
C THR A 448 46.70 -84.79 33.40
N ALA A 449 47.85 -84.11 33.41
CA ALA A 449 48.07 -82.74 32.96
C ALA A 449 47.39 -81.56 33.72
N SER A 450 48.18 -80.90 34.57
CA SER A 450 48.34 -79.44 34.43
C SER A 450 49.12 -79.17 33.13
N PRO A 451 49.15 -77.97 32.50
CA PRO A 451 48.66 -76.66 32.95
C PRO A 451 47.89 -75.89 31.86
N SER A 452 46.95 -75.01 32.19
CA SER A 452 46.75 -73.84 31.32
C SER A 452 45.95 -72.74 32.00
N LYS A 453 46.60 -71.59 32.09
CA LYS A 453 46.04 -70.23 32.02
C LYS A 453 44.52 -70.23 31.79
N VAL A 454 43.74 -70.04 32.86
CA VAL A 454 42.38 -69.53 32.70
C VAL A 454 42.53 -68.05 32.38
N SER A 455 42.50 -67.76 31.08
CA SER A 455 42.32 -66.42 30.52
C SER A 455 41.19 -65.74 31.29
N SER A 456 41.52 -64.69 32.02
CA SER A 456 40.51 -63.82 32.63
C SER A 456 39.65 -63.27 31.50
N LEU A 457 38.32 -63.46 31.56
CA LEU A 457 37.34 -62.94 30.59
C LEU A 457 37.26 -61.39 30.54
N LEU A 458 38.25 -60.69 31.11
CA LEU A 458 38.45 -59.24 31.06
C LEU A 458 39.68 -58.85 30.20
N ASP A 459 40.33 -59.80 29.54
CA ASP A 459 41.52 -59.54 28.71
C ASP A 459 41.18 -59.27 27.22
N GLU A 460 39.89 -59.25 26.85
CA GLU A 460 39.43 -58.93 25.49
C GLU A 460 38.89 -57.49 25.35
N SER A 461 38.80 -56.72 26.45
CA SER A 461 38.43 -55.30 26.41
C SER A 461 39.64 -54.41 26.68
N PHE A 462 39.88 -53.46 25.77
CA PHE A 462 40.93 -52.44 25.91
C PHE A 462 40.32 -51.12 26.35
N LEU A 463 40.96 -50.47 27.31
CA LEU A 463 40.65 -49.11 27.72
C LEU A 463 41.70 -48.18 27.10
N GLU A 464 41.24 -47.09 26.49
CA GLU A 464 42.11 -46.11 25.84
C GLU A 464 42.26 -44.85 26.69
N CYS A 465 43.46 -44.28 26.70
CA CYS A 465 43.66 -42.94 27.25
C CYS A 465 42.94 -41.90 26.37
N PRO A 466 42.07 -41.03 26.92
CA PRO A 466 41.32 -40.07 26.11
C PRO A 466 42.19 -38.99 25.43
N LYS A 467 43.43 -38.79 25.89
CA LYS A 467 44.36 -37.79 25.30
C LYS A 467 45.22 -38.38 24.18
N CYS A 468 45.88 -39.51 24.40
CA CYS A 468 46.85 -40.09 23.46
C CYS A 468 46.37 -41.38 22.76
N ARG A 469 45.19 -41.91 23.15
CA ARG A 469 44.60 -43.17 22.66
C ARG A 469 45.47 -44.42 22.85
N ALA A 470 46.45 -44.38 23.75
CA ALA A 470 47.19 -45.57 24.13
C ALA A 470 46.23 -46.60 24.77
N SER A 471 46.24 -47.82 24.24
CA SER A 471 45.35 -48.92 24.63
C SER A 471 45.98 -49.79 25.72
N TYR A 472 45.20 -50.06 26.76
CA TYR A 472 45.61 -50.90 27.88
C TYR A 472 44.58 -52.01 28.11
N PRO A 473 45.01 -53.25 28.36
CA PRO A 473 44.10 -54.32 28.75
C PRO A 473 43.34 -53.94 30.03
N THR A 474 42.05 -54.28 30.12
CA THR A 474 41.23 -53.97 31.31
C THR A 474 41.79 -54.63 32.58
N SER A 475 42.49 -55.77 32.44
CA SER A 475 43.24 -56.44 33.50
C SER A 475 44.35 -55.56 34.13
N ARG A 476 44.81 -54.52 33.43
CA ARG A 476 45.86 -53.57 33.85
C ARG A 476 45.36 -52.13 34.02
N HIS A 477 44.09 -51.92 34.41
CA HIS A 477 43.49 -50.59 34.59
C HIS A 477 44.29 -49.64 35.52
N ARG A 478 45.02 -50.16 36.52
CA ARG A 478 45.88 -49.35 37.40
C ARG A 478 47.05 -48.70 36.64
N GLU A 479 47.60 -49.35 35.63
CA GLU A 479 48.68 -48.79 34.79
C GLU A 479 48.14 -47.67 33.89
N LEU A 480 46.91 -47.80 33.37
CA LEU A 480 46.24 -46.74 32.62
C LEU A 480 45.98 -45.49 33.47
N LEU A 481 45.54 -45.65 34.73
CA LEU A 481 45.30 -44.50 35.61
C LEU A 481 46.60 -43.73 35.90
N ALA A 482 47.69 -44.44 36.19
CA ALA A 482 49.01 -43.81 36.34
C ALA A 482 49.49 -43.14 35.05
N HIS A 483 49.18 -43.71 33.89
CA HIS A 483 49.46 -43.09 32.59
C HIS A 483 48.62 -41.83 32.36
N ILE A 484 47.32 -41.83 32.71
CA ILE A 484 46.43 -40.67 32.58
C ILE A 484 46.93 -39.50 33.44
N ASP A 485 47.38 -39.77 34.67
CA ASP A 485 47.92 -38.74 35.57
C ASP A 485 49.14 -38.03 34.96
N TYR A 486 50.03 -38.77 34.29
CA TYR A 486 51.18 -38.18 33.58
C TYR A 486 50.81 -37.58 32.22
N CYS A 487 49.82 -38.15 31.54
CA CYS A 487 49.42 -37.70 30.22
C CYS A 487 48.62 -36.40 30.29
N PHE A 488 47.83 -36.16 31.34
CA PHE A 488 47.06 -34.92 31.54
C PHE A 488 47.76 -33.83 32.37
N ALA A 489 48.85 -34.16 33.06
CA ALA A 489 49.86 -33.16 33.43
C ALA A 489 50.46 -32.53 32.16
#